data_AF-A0A7C4WRB4-F1
#
_entry.id   AF-A0A7C4WRB4-F1
#
_cell.length_a   1.000
_cell.length_b   1.000
_cell.length_c   1.000
_cell.angle_alpha   90.00
_cell.angle_beta   90.00
_cell.angle_gamma   90.00
#
_symmetry.space_group_name_H-M   'P 1'
#
loop_
_entity.id
_entity.type
_entity.pdbx_description
1 polymer ?
#
loop_
_entity_poly.entity_id
_entity_poly.type
_entity_poly.pdbx_seq_one_letter_code
_entity_poly.pdbx_strand_id
1 'polypeptide(L)'
;MVRPKQSLFAAWVLLCSLFSVGCSRGSGTATDIRKFPLDSMEGVLTRSGVMLDREHSADGNGSLRIDATDSTVVQLFEVADLDVDETRLIYRAKIRTENVTGQVFLEMWCRFPGRGEFFSRGLQSPLSGTTEWTSAETIFFLKKGEKPDLVKLNLVINGSGTVWIDDIRLLKGPPS
;
A
#
# COMPACT_ATOMS: atom_id res chain seq x y z
N MET A 1 -56.34 43.62 51.50
CA MET A 1 -55.58 44.75 50.95
C MET A 1 -54.41 45.03 51.89
N VAL A 2 -53.23 45.36 51.35
CA VAL A 2 -51.91 45.60 51.99
C VAL A 2 -50.95 44.38 51.93
N ARG A 3 -49.96 44.49 51.03
CA ARG A 3 -48.70 43.70 50.98
C ARG A 3 -47.69 44.27 51.98
N PRO A 4 -46.68 43.49 52.41
CA PRO A 4 -45.29 43.83 52.05
C PRO A 4 -44.47 42.58 51.66
N LYS A 5 -43.77 42.58 50.52
CA LYS A 5 -42.36 43.00 50.24
C LYS A 5 -41.31 42.03 50.81
N GLN A 6 -40.24 41.86 49.99
CA GLN A 6 -38.97 41.14 50.20
C GLN A 6 -38.98 39.70 49.65
N SER A 7 -37.97 39.18 48.96
CA SER A 7 -36.67 39.69 48.50
C SER A 7 -36.16 38.76 47.39
N LEU A 8 -35.25 39.28 46.55
CA LEU A 8 -34.52 38.55 45.53
C LEU A 8 -33.90 37.25 46.07
N PHE A 9 -33.96 36.17 45.30
CA PHE A 9 -32.86 35.20 45.20
C PHE A 9 -32.75 34.69 43.77
N ALA A 10 -31.69 35.14 43.11
CA ALA A 10 -31.15 34.51 41.91
C ALA A 10 -30.52 33.17 42.32
N ALA A 11 -30.76 32.12 41.53
CA ALA A 11 -29.96 30.90 41.59
C ALA A 11 -29.76 30.37 40.18
N TRP A 12 -28.71 30.88 39.53
CA TRP A 12 -28.04 30.22 38.43
C TRP A 12 -27.39 28.96 38.97
N VAL A 13 -27.84 27.78 38.54
CA VAL A 13 -27.14 26.52 38.85
C VAL A 13 -26.37 26.07 37.62
N LEU A 14 -25.08 25.84 37.88
CA LEU A 14 -23.98 25.59 36.98
C LEU A 14 -24.20 24.38 36.05
N LEU A 15 -23.97 24.68 34.77
CA LEU A 15 -23.10 23.97 33.83
C LEU A 15 -22.23 22.83 34.41
N CYS A 16 -22.58 21.60 34.10
CA CYS A 16 -21.64 20.47 34.05
C CYS A 16 -21.71 19.85 32.65
N SER A 17 -21.22 20.61 31.67
CA SER A 17 -20.94 20.10 30.33
C SER A 17 -19.74 19.15 30.44
N LEU A 18 -20.01 17.86 30.61
CA LEU A 18 -19.03 16.79 30.41
C LEU A 18 -18.63 16.78 28.94
N PHE A 19 -17.69 17.65 28.56
CA PHE A 19 -16.93 17.49 27.33
C PHE A 19 -15.96 16.32 27.55
N SER A 20 -16.45 15.10 27.31
CA SER A 20 -15.58 13.99 26.98
C SER A 20 -14.88 14.37 25.68
N VAL A 21 -13.69 14.99 25.79
CA VAL A 21 -12.73 15.04 24.70
C VAL A 21 -12.27 13.59 24.50
N GLY A 22 -13.08 12.83 23.76
CA GLY A 22 -12.67 11.56 23.22
C GLY A 22 -11.54 11.86 22.25
N CYS A 23 -10.30 11.56 22.64
CA CYS A 23 -9.20 11.48 21.71
C CYS A 23 -9.63 10.54 20.58
N SER A 24 -9.93 11.09 19.41
CA SER A 24 -9.98 10.31 18.18
C SER A 24 -8.57 9.78 17.95
N ARG A 25 -8.30 8.58 18.46
CA ARG A 25 -7.18 7.79 17.96
C ARG A 25 -7.47 7.62 16.48
N GLY A 26 -6.82 8.42 15.66
CA GLY A 26 -6.96 8.35 14.21
C GLY A 26 -6.66 6.92 13.79
N SER A 27 -7.69 6.17 13.45
CA SER A 27 -7.59 4.96 12.67
C SER A 27 -7.19 5.40 11.26
N GLY A 28 -5.95 5.88 11.12
CA GLY A 28 -5.44 6.40 9.86
C GLY A 28 -5.60 5.32 8.81
N THR A 29 -6.44 5.56 7.82
CA THR A 29 -6.48 4.72 6.63
C THR A 29 -5.15 4.86 5.89
N ALA A 30 -4.71 3.81 5.20
CA ALA A 30 -3.55 3.92 4.33
C ALA A 30 -3.82 4.98 3.26
N THR A 31 -2.81 5.80 2.95
CA THR A 31 -2.87 6.89 1.97
C THR A 31 -1.89 6.62 0.83
N ASP A 32 -2.31 6.90 -0.41
CA ASP A 32 -1.47 6.73 -1.60
C ASP A 32 -0.28 7.70 -1.57
N ILE A 33 0.92 7.17 -1.79
CA ILE A 33 2.15 7.95 -2.05
C ILE A 33 2.41 8.03 -3.57
N ARG A 34 2.26 6.89 -4.25
CA ARG A 34 2.38 6.75 -5.70
C ARG A 34 1.39 5.71 -6.22
N LYS A 35 0.83 5.96 -7.40
CA LYS A 35 -0.02 5.03 -8.14
C LYS A 35 0.58 4.81 -9.53
N PHE A 36 0.60 3.55 -9.97
CA PHE A 36 1.06 3.13 -11.29
C PHE A 36 -0.04 2.26 -11.91
N PRO A 37 -0.84 2.80 -12.85
CA PRO A 37 -1.99 2.11 -13.43
C PRO A 37 -1.62 1.04 -14.47
N LEU A 38 -0.35 0.96 -14.90
CA LEU A 38 0.11 -0.07 -15.84
C LEU A 38 -0.64 -0.12 -17.18
N ASP A 39 -1.17 1.01 -17.63
CA ASP A 39 -1.79 1.22 -18.94
C ASP A 39 -0.78 1.49 -20.08
N SER A 40 0.51 1.60 -19.72
CA SER A 40 1.65 1.76 -20.62
C SER A 40 2.91 1.14 -20.03
N MET A 41 3.96 1.09 -20.84
CA MET A 41 5.29 0.65 -20.44
C MET A 41 6.14 1.77 -19.81
N GLU A 42 5.58 2.97 -19.57
CA GLU A 42 6.32 4.08 -18.99
C GLU A 42 6.85 3.72 -17.58
N GLY A 43 8.12 4.06 -17.30
CA GLY A 43 8.76 3.81 -16.01
C GLY A 43 9.11 2.35 -15.68
N VAL A 44 8.52 1.37 -16.39
CA VAL A 44 8.79 -0.07 -16.17
C VAL A 44 10.27 -0.40 -16.44
N LEU A 45 10.97 -1.01 -15.50
CA LEU A 45 12.41 -1.28 -15.63
C LEU A 45 12.72 -2.54 -16.45
N THR A 46 12.08 -3.68 -16.14
CA THR A 46 12.24 -4.92 -16.92
C THR A 46 11.43 -4.83 -18.22
N ARG A 47 12.13 -4.90 -19.36
CA ARG A 47 11.53 -4.82 -20.71
C ARG A 47 11.33 -6.19 -21.37
N SER A 48 12.30 -7.07 -21.22
CA SER A 48 12.25 -8.41 -21.82
C SER A 48 11.21 -9.28 -21.13
N GLY A 49 10.33 -9.91 -21.91
CA GLY A 49 9.30 -10.82 -21.39
C GLY A 49 8.11 -10.13 -20.72
N VAL A 50 8.03 -8.80 -20.76
CA VAL A 50 6.93 -8.00 -20.21
C VAL A 50 6.20 -7.30 -21.37
N MET A 51 4.89 -7.52 -21.47
CA MET A 51 4.07 -7.00 -22.55
C MET A 51 2.89 -6.22 -21.97
N LEU A 52 2.50 -5.14 -22.65
CA LEU A 52 1.24 -4.47 -22.34
C LEU A 52 0.08 -5.31 -22.87
N ASP A 53 -0.89 -5.61 -22.01
CA ASP A 53 -2.14 -6.29 -22.35
C ASP A 53 -3.30 -5.31 -22.11
N ARG A 54 -4.09 -5.04 -23.15
CA ARG A 54 -5.25 -4.14 -23.08
C ARG A 54 -6.57 -4.89 -22.92
N GLU A 55 -6.56 -6.21 -23.07
CA GLU A 55 -7.74 -7.07 -22.95
C GLU A 55 -7.96 -7.48 -21.49
N HIS A 56 -6.89 -7.88 -20.82
CA HIS A 56 -6.93 -8.23 -19.40
C HIS A 56 -6.49 -7.02 -18.57
N SER A 57 -7.42 -6.39 -17.87
CA SER A 57 -7.12 -5.28 -16.95
C SER A 57 -8.01 -5.36 -15.71
N ALA A 58 -7.45 -5.03 -14.56
CA ALA A 58 -8.16 -4.93 -13.30
C ALA A 58 -8.90 -3.59 -13.16
N ASP A 59 -8.43 -2.54 -13.85
CA ASP A 59 -9.01 -1.19 -13.80
C ASP A 59 -9.64 -0.70 -15.12
N GLY A 60 -9.49 -1.48 -16.19
CA GLY A 60 -10.05 -1.22 -17.52
C GLY A 60 -9.13 -0.47 -18.49
N ASN A 61 -7.92 -0.07 -18.07
CA ASN A 61 -7.01 0.74 -18.89
C ASN A 61 -5.83 -0.05 -19.49
N GLY A 62 -5.58 -1.26 -18.98
CA GLY A 62 -4.51 -2.16 -19.39
C GLY A 62 -3.88 -2.86 -18.19
N SER A 63 -2.96 -3.78 -18.46
CA SER A 63 -2.10 -4.39 -17.45
C SER A 63 -0.77 -4.81 -18.07
N LEU A 64 0.18 -5.23 -17.24
CA LEU A 64 1.37 -5.91 -17.73
C LEU A 64 1.17 -7.42 -17.66
N ARG A 65 1.43 -8.10 -18.79
CA ARG A 65 1.46 -9.56 -18.94
C ARG A 65 2.89 -10.05 -19.00
N ILE A 66 3.18 -11.11 -18.27
CA ILE A 66 4.49 -11.77 -18.19
C ILE A 66 4.30 -13.27 -18.44
N ASP A 67 5.00 -13.78 -19.45
CA ASP A 67 5.10 -15.22 -19.70
C ASP A 67 6.42 -15.73 -19.12
N ALA A 68 6.37 -16.37 -17.96
CA ALA A 68 7.54 -16.93 -17.31
C ALA A 68 7.75 -18.39 -17.74
N THR A 69 8.93 -18.71 -18.27
CA THR A 69 9.35 -20.10 -18.51
C THR A 69 10.06 -20.71 -17.30
N ASP A 70 10.68 -19.87 -16.48
CA ASP A 70 11.44 -20.21 -15.28
C ASP A 70 11.37 -19.08 -14.26
N SER A 71 11.94 -19.30 -13.06
CA SER A 71 11.99 -18.30 -12.00
C SER A 71 12.62 -16.98 -12.47
N THR A 72 11.90 -15.87 -12.24
CA THR A 72 12.33 -14.53 -12.64
C THR A 72 11.87 -13.46 -11.65
N VAL A 73 12.60 -12.34 -11.64
CA VAL A 73 12.23 -11.12 -10.92
C VAL A 73 11.98 -10.03 -11.95
N VAL A 74 10.75 -9.53 -11.98
CA VAL A 74 10.35 -8.40 -12.81
C VAL A 74 10.51 -7.14 -11.99
N GLN A 75 11.51 -6.34 -12.32
CA GLN A 75 11.74 -5.02 -11.73
C GLN A 75 10.75 -4.05 -12.37
N LEU A 76 9.81 -3.52 -11.58
CA LEU A 76 8.73 -2.70 -12.11
C LEU A 76 9.10 -1.23 -11.98
N PHE A 77 9.24 -0.72 -10.77
CA PHE A 77 9.45 0.71 -10.53
C PHE A 77 10.48 0.98 -9.44
N GLU A 78 11.09 2.14 -9.56
CA GLU A 78 11.88 2.78 -8.52
C GLU A 78 11.20 4.09 -8.10
N VAL A 79 11.09 4.30 -6.78
CA VAL A 79 10.51 5.50 -6.19
C VAL A 79 11.54 6.13 -5.27
N ALA A 80 12.07 7.28 -5.69
CA ALA A 80 12.95 8.12 -4.89
C ALA A 80 12.16 9.26 -4.22
N ASP A 81 12.85 10.04 -3.38
CA ASP A 81 12.35 11.27 -2.75
C ASP A 81 11.05 11.07 -1.94
N LEU A 82 10.99 9.95 -1.21
CA LEU A 82 9.89 9.64 -0.30
C LEU A 82 10.04 10.42 1.01
N ASP A 83 9.10 11.32 1.30
CA ASP A 83 9.01 11.97 2.60
C ASP A 83 8.19 11.10 3.58
N VAL A 84 8.84 10.06 4.10
CA VAL A 84 8.27 9.10 5.05
C VAL A 84 9.20 8.82 6.22
N ASP A 85 8.63 8.64 7.40
CA ASP A 85 9.28 8.29 8.65
C ASP A 85 8.23 7.65 9.59
N GLU A 86 8.65 6.76 10.49
CA GLU A 86 7.79 6.16 11.53
C GLU A 86 6.41 5.70 11.00
N THR A 87 6.42 4.86 9.97
CA THR A 87 5.21 4.48 9.21
C THR A 87 5.28 3.05 8.67
N ARG A 88 4.14 2.53 8.22
CA ARG A 88 4.09 1.32 7.40
C ARG A 88 4.10 1.71 5.93
N LEU A 89 5.16 1.39 5.20
CA LEU A 89 5.14 1.38 3.75
C LEU A 89 4.45 0.11 3.27
N ILE A 90 3.45 0.26 2.40
CA ILE A 90 2.65 -0.85 1.88
C ILE A 90 2.76 -0.82 0.37
N TYR A 91 3.31 -1.90 -0.21
CA TYR A 91 3.27 -2.13 -1.64
C TYR A 91 2.10 -3.08 -1.94
N ARG A 92 1.14 -2.61 -2.73
CA ARG A 92 -0.06 -3.35 -3.14
C ARG A 92 -0.18 -3.37 -4.66
N ALA A 93 -0.71 -4.46 -5.20
CA ALA A 93 -1.07 -4.60 -6.61
C ALA A 93 -2.26 -5.55 -6.80
N LYS A 94 -2.89 -5.49 -7.97
CA LYS A 94 -3.77 -6.54 -8.48
C LYS A 94 -2.96 -7.53 -9.31
N ILE A 95 -3.12 -8.81 -9.04
CA ILE A 95 -2.42 -9.88 -9.75
C ILE A 95 -3.43 -10.93 -10.21
N ARG A 96 -3.30 -11.38 -11.45
CA ARG A 96 -4.00 -12.53 -12.04
C ARG A 96 -2.94 -13.54 -12.46
N THR A 97 -3.21 -14.84 -12.31
CA THR A 97 -2.30 -15.88 -12.77
C THR A 97 -3.04 -16.89 -13.64
N GLU A 98 -2.32 -17.50 -14.57
CA GLU A 98 -2.80 -18.62 -15.36
C GLU A 98 -1.72 -19.70 -15.44
N ASN A 99 -2.11 -20.92 -15.07
CA ASN A 99 -1.28 -22.12 -15.12
C ASN A 99 0.10 -21.96 -14.44
N VAL A 100 0.17 -21.14 -13.39
CA VAL A 100 1.43 -20.94 -12.67
C VAL A 100 1.82 -22.22 -11.93
N THR A 101 2.98 -22.76 -12.29
CA THR A 101 3.66 -23.81 -11.54
C THR A 101 4.73 -23.14 -10.69
N GLY A 102 4.50 -23.02 -9.39
CA GLY A 102 5.38 -22.27 -8.49
C GLY A 102 4.64 -21.18 -7.71
N GLN A 103 5.33 -20.09 -7.36
CA GLN A 103 4.76 -19.03 -6.52
C GLN A 103 4.98 -17.65 -7.13
N VAL A 104 3.98 -16.78 -7.03
CA VAL A 104 4.02 -15.39 -7.45
C VAL A 104 3.76 -14.49 -6.25
N PHE A 105 4.62 -13.51 -6.00
CA PHE A 105 4.46 -12.58 -4.88
C PHE A 105 5.14 -11.24 -5.14
N LEU A 106 4.69 -10.21 -4.42
CA LEU A 106 5.32 -8.89 -4.44
C LEU A 106 6.57 -8.87 -3.56
N GLU A 107 7.59 -8.15 -4.02
CA GLU A 107 8.80 -7.86 -3.28
C GLU A 107 9.07 -6.35 -3.31
N MET A 108 9.40 -5.78 -2.15
CA MET A 108 9.75 -4.37 -2.01
C MET A 108 11.14 -4.28 -1.36
N TRP A 109 12.03 -3.50 -1.95
CA TRP A 109 13.33 -3.16 -1.36
C TRP A 109 13.35 -1.69 -0.95
N CYS A 110 13.82 -1.41 0.27
CA CYS A 110 14.04 -0.08 0.80
C CYS A 110 15.55 0.12 1.00
N ARG A 111 16.13 1.10 0.33
CA ARG A 111 17.52 1.54 0.54
C ARG A 111 17.56 2.64 1.58
N PHE A 112 18.50 2.52 2.51
CA PHE A 112 18.75 3.52 3.55
C PHE A 112 20.17 4.04 3.43
N PRO A 113 20.37 5.38 3.33
CA PRO A 113 21.70 5.98 3.25
C PRO A 113 22.62 5.49 4.38
N GLY A 114 23.80 4.98 4.02
CA GLY A 114 24.81 4.47 4.96
C GLY A 114 24.47 3.16 5.67
N ARG A 115 23.30 2.54 5.40
CA ARG A 115 22.85 1.28 6.06
C ARG A 115 22.60 0.13 5.09
N GLY A 116 22.50 0.39 3.79
CA GLY A 116 22.28 -0.63 2.75
C GLY A 116 20.80 -0.80 2.38
N GLU A 117 20.47 -1.94 1.78
CA GLU A 117 19.11 -2.27 1.33
C GLU A 117 18.50 -3.41 2.15
N PHE A 118 17.22 -3.28 2.45
CA PHE A 118 16.42 -4.27 3.18
C PHE A 118 15.15 -4.54 2.39
N PHE A 119 14.59 -5.75 2.50
CA PHE A 119 13.43 -6.13 1.71
C PHE A 119 12.26 -6.60 2.56
N SER A 120 11.07 -6.54 1.97
CA SER A 120 9.87 -7.24 2.41
C SER A 120 9.28 -8.04 1.25
N ARG A 121 8.74 -9.23 1.54
CA ARG A 121 8.16 -10.14 0.53
C ARG A 121 6.76 -10.59 0.96
N GLY A 122 5.85 -10.68 0.01
CA GLY A 122 4.47 -11.15 0.20
C GLY A 122 4.33 -12.67 0.39
N LEU A 123 5.25 -13.32 1.13
CA LEU A 123 5.31 -14.79 1.26
C LEU A 123 4.21 -15.40 2.14
N GLN A 124 3.43 -14.57 2.85
CA GLN A 124 2.32 -15.06 3.67
C GLN A 124 1.12 -15.52 2.82
N SER A 125 1.00 -15.01 1.59
CA SER A 125 -0.10 -15.36 0.68
C SER A 125 0.34 -15.26 -0.79
N PRO A 126 1.34 -16.07 -1.21
CA PRO A 126 1.75 -16.11 -2.61
C PRO A 126 0.63 -16.70 -3.48
N LEU A 127 0.54 -16.26 -4.72
CA LEU A 127 -0.39 -16.80 -5.71
C LEU A 127 0.26 -17.97 -6.46
N SER A 128 -0.56 -18.92 -6.89
CA SER A 128 -0.14 -20.12 -7.63
C SER A 128 -1.31 -20.64 -8.46
N GLY A 129 -1.03 -21.48 -9.47
CA GLY A 129 -2.04 -22.01 -10.37
C GLY A 129 -2.72 -20.91 -11.19
N THR A 130 -4.03 -21.05 -11.41
CA THR A 130 -4.86 -20.07 -12.09
C THR A 130 -5.73 -19.33 -11.08
N THR A 131 -5.65 -18.01 -11.06
CA THR A 131 -6.45 -17.15 -10.19
C THR A 131 -7.04 -15.99 -10.97
N GLU A 132 -8.23 -15.56 -10.58
CA GLU A 132 -8.76 -14.25 -10.99
C GLU A 132 -7.99 -13.11 -10.30
N TRP A 133 -8.28 -11.88 -10.72
CA TRP A 133 -7.66 -10.67 -10.16
C TRP A 133 -7.76 -10.63 -8.64
N THR A 134 -6.62 -10.79 -7.98
CA THR A 134 -6.49 -10.87 -6.52
C THR A 134 -5.62 -9.73 -6.03
N SER A 135 -5.98 -9.14 -4.88
CA SER A 135 -5.15 -8.13 -4.23
C SER A 135 -3.98 -8.81 -3.52
N ALA A 136 -2.76 -8.47 -3.87
CA ALA A 136 -1.55 -8.89 -3.18
C ALA A 136 -0.87 -7.68 -2.53
N GLU A 137 -0.23 -7.88 -1.38
CA GLU A 137 0.53 -6.82 -0.72
C GLU A 137 1.72 -7.34 0.09
N THR A 138 2.70 -6.47 0.30
CA THR A 138 3.76 -6.64 1.29
C THR A 138 4.01 -5.33 2.04
N ILE A 139 4.43 -5.44 3.30
CA ILE A 139 4.56 -4.29 4.22
C ILE A 139 6.01 -4.19 4.68
N PHE A 140 6.55 -2.98 4.65
CA PHE A 140 7.83 -2.63 5.27
C PHE A 140 7.57 -1.66 6.42
N PHE A 141 8.02 -2.02 7.62
CA PHE A 141 7.82 -1.22 8.82
C PHE A 141 9.02 -0.30 9.01
N LEU A 142 8.79 1.01 8.94
CA LEU A 142 9.80 2.03 9.22
C LEU A 142 9.69 2.46 10.67
N LYS A 143 10.77 2.30 11.43
CA LYS A 143 10.90 2.91 12.76
C LYS A 143 11.26 4.39 12.63
N LYS A 144 11.12 5.13 13.72
CA LYS A 144 11.55 6.52 13.79
C LYS A 144 13.02 6.68 13.38
N GLY A 145 13.27 7.60 12.45
CA GLY A 145 14.59 7.86 11.86
C GLY A 145 14.95 6.94 10.70
N GLU A 146 14.12 5.96 10.34
CA GLU A 146 14.33 5.10 9.18
C GLU A 146 13.70 5.73 7.95
N LYS A 147 14.50 6.52 7.23
CA LYS A 147 14.07 7.22 6.02
C LYS A 147 14.74 6.61 4.79
N PRO A 148 14.03 5.79 4.01
CA PRO A 148 14.61 5.23 2.80
C PRO A 148 14.72 6.32 1.72
N ASP A 149 15.82 6.32 0.97
CA ASP A 149 16.04 7.26 -0.14
C ASP A 149 15.64 6.66 -1.50
N LEU A 150 15.41 5.35 -1.55
CA LEU A 150 14.94 4.63 -2.73
C LEU A 150 14.09 3.44 -2.30
N VAL A 151 12.94 3.26 -2.96
CA VAL A 151 12.09 2.07 -2.86
C VAL A 151 11.98 1.40 -4.23
N LYS A 152 12.33 0.11 -4.32
CA LYS A 152 12.18 -0.72 -5.52
C LYS A 152 10.96 -1.61 -5.38
N LEU A 153 10.12 -1.65 -6.40
CA LEU A 153 8.89 -2.44 -6.45
C LEU A 153 9.08 -3.55 -7.50
N ASN A 154 9.00 -4.80 -7.06
CA ASN A 154 9.23 -5.98 -7.89
C ASN A 154 8.05 -6.95 -7.82
N LEU A 155 7.86 -7.68 -8.91
CA LEU A 155 7.07 -8.92 -8.94
C LEU A 155 8.03 -10.09 -9.06
N VAL A 156 7.93 -11.05 -8.13
CA VAL A 156 8.72 -12.28 -8.16
C VAL A 156 7.82 -13.41 -8.65
N ILE A 157 8.30 -14.13 -9.66
CA ILE A 157 7.68 -15.35 -10.19
C ILE A 157 8.69 -16.47 -9.97
N ASN A 158 8.48 -17.31 -8.96
CA ASN A 158 9.28 -18.49 -8.67
C ASN A 158 8.68 -19.70 -9.37
N GLY A 159 8.92 -19.83 -10.66
CA GLY A 159 8.42 -20.92 -11.48
C GLY A 159 7.99 -20.45 -12.86
N SER A 160 7.05 -21.16 -13.48
CA SER A 160 6.58 -20.89 -14.85
C SER A 160 5.09 -20.58 -14.89
N GLY A 161 4.61 -19.99 -15.98
CA GLY A 161 3.20 -19.68 -16.24
C GLY A 161 2.98 -18.24 -16.68
N THR A 162 1.73 -17.85 -16.87
CA THR A 162 1.36 -16.47 -17.23
C THR A 162 0.94 -15.70 -16.00
N VAL A 163 1.43 -14.48 -15.85
CA VAL A 163 1.07 -13.57 -14.77
C VAL A 163 0.68 -12.22 -15.35
N TRP A 164 -0.40 -11.64 -14.85
CA TRP A 164 -0.74 -10.25 -15.10
C TRP A 164 -0.65 -9.46 -13.80
N ILE A 165 -0.17 -8.23 -13.88
CA ILE A 165 -0.12 -7.28 -12.77
C ILE A 165 -0.68 -5.93 -13.19
N ASP A 166 -1.45 -5.31 -12.29
CA ASP A 166 -2.16 -4.05 -12.50
C ASP A 166 -2.34 -3.26 -11.18
N ASP A 167 -2.74 -1.99 -11.25
CA ASP A 167 -3.07 -1.08 -10.13
C ASP A 167 -2.02 -1.10 -9.01
N ILE A 168 -0.75 -0.92 -9.37
CA ILE A 168 0.35 -0.88 -8.39
C ILE A 168 0.24 0.41 -7.57
N ARG A 169 0.29 0.25 -6.26
CA ARG A 169 0.23 1.35 -5.29
C ARG A 169 1.32 1.21 -4.26
N LEU A 170 2.01 2.31 -4.01
CA LEU A 170 2.83 2.50 -2.81
C LEU A 170 2.06 3.41 -1.87
N LEU A 171 1.73 2.89 -0.68
CA LEU A 171 0.93 3.57 0.32
C LEU A 171 1.73 3.77 1.61
N LYS A 172 1.34 4.76 2.41
CA LYS A 172 1.73 4.87 3.83
C LYS A 172 0.52 4.66 4.74
N GLY A 173 0.69 3.83 5.77
CA GLY A 173 -0.28 3.61 6.84
C GLY A 173 0.25 4.09 8.20
N PRO A 174 -0.62 4.17 9.22
CA PRO A 174 -0.16 4.47 10.58
C PRO A 174 0.88 3.42 11.02
N PRO A 175 1.86 3.80 11.85
CA PRO A 175 2.79 2.84 12.45
C PRO A 175 2.04 1.73 13.21
N SER A 176 2.65 0.56 13.29
CA SER A 176 2.12 -0.59 14.06
C SER A 176 2.28 -0.39 15.56
#